data_AF-A0AAW0G4N2-F1
#
_entry.id   AF-A0AAW0G4N2-F1
#
_cell.length_a   1.000
_cell.length_b   1.000
_cell.length_c   1.000
_cell.angle_alpha   90.00
_cell.angle_beta   90.00
_cell.angle_gamma   90.00
#
_symmetry.space_group_name_H-M   'P 1'
#
loop_
_entity.id
_entity.type
_entity.pdbx_description
1 polymer ?
#
loop_
_entity_poly.entity_id
_entity_poly.type
_entity_poly.pdbx_seq_one_letter_code
_entity_poly.pdbx_strand_id
1 'polypeptide(L)'
;MFIKGAGMLDGEIIETLWSMLNYTASSARSMSWFHRQEYLDAHMADSNWKKLIGMVKAIFHKWQNAVEQAAESEEQFHSLCTSVGEEKVQKWSAEEADAQERRNEDPTAMDIFDVKEDEAPGKTVMANIWLYREMEPNTTTAKGSTAWITAGIRITEQQIELRKEVRKAGRYPTADQTKNILEKRQKLQELIDDFKDRARAFVSIASEPDVDPSPEPDDWFDELPDAQPDLDEQHYADDVVFELSDGRQAERQPIPLPSSFGKAACKTRLQGLAAIELDLRVGQANDALRYLRIAIGQKSFTLDRSPNFRLHKNQAAQVYTSSRRAMELLGAPKEILSKFKVLLKTHIASSTAVVDPNARGERNKGLSWIWHTQHDPEEDPAWLDELYRVNWLRAKSRRDRWAEELTLTAAEMLWTRIFHQHRRNLWLKRAVESRTNNPKLQYYACKQAKTWDLLASQVDNALSRMES
;
A
#
# COMPACT_ATOMS: atom_id res chain seq x y z
N MET A 1 -4.77 6.28 10.18
CA MET A 1 -5.23 6.93 11.43
C MET A 1 -6.42 7.83 11.11
N PHE A 2 -7.57 7.63 11.74
CA PHE A 2 -8.71 8.55 11.61
C PHE A 2 -8.55 9.70 12.61
N ILE A 3 -8.87 10.94 12.20
CA ILE A 3 -8.87 12.12 13.07
C ILE A 3 -10.18 12.83 12.83
N LYS A 4 -10.99 12.97 13.88
CA LYS A 4 -12.27 13.65 13.80
C LYS A 4 -12.06 15.12 13.41
N GLY A 5 -12.83 15.59 12.43
CA GLY A 5 -12.78 16.94 11.88
C GLY A 5 -11.70 17.17 10.82
N ALA A 6 -10.92 16.15 10.46
CA ALA A 6 -9.88 16.28 9.44
C ALA A 6 -10.38 15.97 8.02
N GLY A 7 -11.59 15.39 7.87
CA GLY A 7 -12.13 15.00 6.58
C GLY A 7 -11.28 13.94 5.86
N MET A 8 -11.32 13.97 4.52
CA MET A 8 -10.50 13.09 3.68
C MET A 8 -9.16 13.78 3.38
N LEU A 9 -8.29 13.86 4.39
CA LEU A 9 -6.98 14.49 4.26
C LEU A 9 -6.11 13.74 3.23
N ASP A 10 -5.75 14.44 2.15
CA ASP A 10 -4.69 14.03 1.24
C ASP A 10 -3.34 14.59 1.76
N GLY A 11 -2.58 13.71 2.41
CA GLY A 11 -1.29 14.05 3.02
C GLY A 11 -0.17 14.35 2.02
N GLU A 12 -0.38 14.15 0.72
CA GLU A 12 0.65 14.24 -0.33
C GLU A 12 0.65 15.58 -1.10
N ILE A 13 -0.24 16.52 -0.73
CA ILE A 13 -0.44 17.77 -1.48
C ILE A 13 0.83 18.65 -1.51
N ILE A 14 1.68 18.60 -0.49
CA ILE A 14 2.88 19.47 -0.42
C ILE A 14 3.91 19.05 -1.49
N GLU A 15 4.21 17.76 -1.61
CA GLU A 15 5.24 17.25 -2.52
C GLU A 15 4.78 17.28 -3.98
N THR A 16 3.52 16.88 -4.22
CA THR A 16 2.92 16.89 -5.57
C THR A 16 2.90 18.29 -6.18
N LEU A 17 2.65 19.32 -5.37
CA LEU A 17 2.63 20.70 -5.85
C LEU A 17 4.02 21.21 -6.25
N TRP A 18 5.05 20.85 -5.48
CA TRP A 18 6.41 21.32 -5.71
C TRP A 18 7.06 20.63 -6.90
N SER A 19 6.54 19.48 -7.33
CA SER A 19 7.00 18.78 -8.54
C SER A 19 7.02 19.68 -9.78
N MET A 20 6.04 20.59 -9.91
CA MET A 20 5.96 21.52 -11.04
C MET A 20 7.13 22.52 -11.08
N LEU A 21 7.75 22.82 -9.93
CA LEU A 21 8.93 23.69 -9.87
C LEU A 21 10.17 23.00 -10.46
N ASN A 22 10.22 21.67 -10.51
CA ASN A 22 11.36 20.93 -11.08
C ASN A 22 11.58 21.28 -12.56
N TYR A 23 10.51 21.56 -13.31
CA TYR A 23 10.62 22.00 -14.70
C TYR A 23 11.33 23.35 -14.84
N THR A 24 11.17 24.24 -13.86
CA THR A 24 11.79 25.59 -13.84
C THR A 24 13.21 25.58 -13.26
N ALA A 25 13.58 24.50 -12.55
CA ALA A 25 14.84 24.40 -11.85
C ALA A 25 16.06 24.40 -12.79
N SER A 26 15.92 23.85 -14.01
CA SER A 26 16.99 23.85 -15.02
C SER A 26 17.32 25.26 -15.50
N SER A 27 16.31 26.09 -15.79
CA SER A 27 16.47 27.49 -16.19
C SER A 27 17.03 28.38 -15.08
N ALA A 28 16.71 28.06 -13.82
CA ALA A 28 17.18 28.79 -12.66
C ALA A 28 18.68 28.56 -12.33
N ARG A 29 19.35 27.56 -12.94
CA ARG A 29 20.76 27.20 -12.62
C ARG A 29 21.77 28.24 -13.07
N SER A 30 21.56 28.87 -14.22
CA SER A 30 22.49 29.84 -14.80
C SER A 30 22.23 31.28 -14.37
N MET A 31 21.19 31.51 -13.56
CA MET A 31 20.79 32.83 -13.10
C MET A 31 21.64 33.31 -11.91
N SER A 32 21.84 34.62 -11.80
CA SER A 32 22.41 35.20 -10.59
C SER A 32 21.49 34.96 -9.39
N TRP A 33 22.04 34.99 -8.17
CA TRP A 33 21.29 34.67 -6.95
C TRP A 33 19.99 35.48 -6.80
N PHE A 34 20.06 36.81 -6.98
CA PHE A 34 18.90 37.69 -6.90
C PHE A 34 17.87 37.39 -8.01
N HIS A 35 18.33 37.20 -9.25
CA HIS A 35 17.42 36.93 -10.36
C HIS A 35 16.74 35.56 -10.22
N ARG A 36 17.47 34.57 -9.69
CA ARG A 36 16.93 33.25 -9.38
C ARG A 36 15.81 33.34 -8.34
N GLN A 37 15.99 34.15 -7.29
CA GLN A 37 14.96 34.34 -6.28
C GLN A 37 13.70 34.95 -6.88
N GLU A 38 13.82 36.06 -7.61
CA GLU A 38 12.68 36.72 -8.26
C GLU A 38 11.96 35.79 -9.26
N TYR A 39 12.73 35.01 -10.02
CA TYR A 39 12.18 34.05 -10.96
C TYR A 39 11.36 32.95 -10.28
N LEU A 40 11.89 32.38 -9.18
CA LEU A 40 11.17 31.36 -8.41
C LEU A 40 9.92 31.96 -7.74
N ASP A 41 10.04 33.15 -7.15
CA ASP A 41 8.90 33.85 -6.53
C ASP A 41 7.79 34.13 -7.55
N ALA A 42 8.14 34.50 -8.79
CA ALA A 42 7.17 34.69 -9.86
C ALA A 42 6.42 33.40 -10.23
N HIS A 43 7.12 32.27 -10.35
CA HIS A 43 6.48 30.97 -10.61
C HIS A 43 5.61 30.49 -9.45
N MET A 44 6.05 30.68 -8.21
CA MET A 44 5.24 30.37 -7.03
C MET A 44 4.00 31.27 -6.96
N ALA A 45 4.12 32.56 -7.28
CA ALA A 45 3.00 33.49 -7.35
C ALA A 45 2.00 33.12 -8.46
N ASP A 46 2.47 32.72 -9.65
CA ASP A 46 1.62 32.22 -10.73
C ASP A 46 0.90 30.93 -10.34
N SER A 47 1.58 29.99 -9.70
CA SER A 47 0.98 28.76 -9.17
C SER A 47 -0.13 29.07 -8.15
N ASN A 48 0.14 29.97 -7.19
CA ASN A 48 -0.86 30.41 -6.22
C ASN A 48 -2.05 31.12 -6.89
N TRP A 49 -1.79 31.93 -7.92
CA TRP A 49 -2.85 32.58 -8.69
C TRP A 49 -3.71 31.57 -9.44
N LYS A 50 -3.11 30.58 -10.10
CA LYS A 50 -3.80 29.47 -10.78
C LYS A 50 -4.68 28.66 -9.82
N LYS A 51 -4.22 28.44 -8.59
CA LYS A 51 -5.05 27.82 -7.55
C LYS A 51 -6.26 28.67 -7.22
N LEU A 52 -6.08 29.97 -6.99
CA LEU A 52 -7.17 30.87 -6.63
C LEU A 52 -8.26 30.90 -7.71
N ILE A 53 -7.89 30.98 -8.99
CA ILE A 53 -8.87 30.95 -10.09
C ILE A 53 -9.47 29.55 -10.32
N GLY A 54 -8.71 28.49 -10.03
CA GLY A 54 -9.15 27.09 -10.18
C GLY A 54 -9.93 26.54 -8.98
N MET A 55 -9.95 27.27 -7.85
CA MET A 55 -10.45 26.81 -6.56
C MET A 55 -11.92 26.38 -6.64
N VAL A 56 -12.77 27.17 -7.29
CA VAL A 56 -14.20 26.88 -7.44
C VAL A 56 -14.42 25.56 -8.17
N LYS A 57 -13.70 25.36 -9.29
CA LYS A 57 -13.79 24.12 -10.06
C LYS A 57 -13.31 22.93 -9.23
N ALA A 58 -12.17 23.06 -8.56
CA ALA A 58 -11.60 21.99 -7.75
C ALA A 58 -12.52 21.58 -6.59
N ILE A 59 -13.02 22.54 -5.81
CA ILE A 59 -13.94 22.27 -4.69
C ILE A 59 -15.25 21.64 -5.21
N PHE A 60 -15.77 22.09 -6.35
CA PHE A 60 -16.98 21.51 -6.93
C PHE A 60 -16.79 20.04 -7.31
N HIS A 61 -15.67 19.66 -7.94
CA HIS A 61 -15.39 18.25 -8.26
C HIS A 61 -15.19 17.42 -6.98
N LYS A 62 -14.51 17.98 -5.97
CA LYS A 62 -14.37 17.33 -4.67
C LYS A 62 -15.71 17.10 -4.00
N TRP A 63 -16.61 18.08 -4.04
CA TRP A 63 -17.96 17.96 -3.50
C TRP A 63 -18.75 16.88 -4.23
N GLN A 64 -18.74 16.83 -5.57
CA GLN A 64 -19.42 15.77 -6.33
C GLN A 64 -18.94 14.38 -5.93
N ASN A 65 -17.61 14.20 -5.82
CA ASN A 65 -17.03 12.95 -5.34
C ASN A 65 -17.42 12.65 -3.88
N ALA A 66 -17.42 13.66 -3.00
CA ALA A 66 -17.81 13.50 -1.61
C ALA A 66 -19.29 13.09 -1.48
N VAL A 67 -20.19 13.60 -2.32
CA VAL A 67 -21.61 13.19 -2.35
C VAL A 67 -21.76 11.72 -2.73
N GLU A 68 -21.11 11.30 -3.82
CA GLU A 68 -21.14 9.91 -4.29
C GLU A 68 -20.55 8.96 -3.24
N GLN A 69 -19.37 9.28 -2.73
CA GLN A 69 -18.66 8.44 -1.75
C GLN A 69 -19.32 8.43 -0.37
N ALA A 70 -19.94 9.54 0.06
CA ALA A 70 -20.72 9.56 1.30
C ALA A 70 -21.89 8.58 1.22
N ALA A 71 -22.65 8.60 0.12
CA ALA A 71 -23.76 7.68 -0.11
C ALA A 71 -23.30 6.21 -0.14
N GLU A 72 -22.26 5.89 -0.91
CA GLU A 72 -21.71 4.53 -0.99
C GLU A 72 -21.19 4.04 0.38
N SER A 73 -20.48 4.90 1.11
CA SER A 73 -19.91 4.53 2.40
C SER A 73 -20.98 4.36 3.49
N GLU A 74 -22.08 5.11 3.41
CA GLU A 74 -23.22 4.98 4.33
C GLU A 74 -24.00 3.68 4.07
N GLU A 75 -24.28 3.35 2.80
CA GLU A 75 -24.94 2.09 2.43
C GLU A 75 -24.09 0.88 2.86
N GLN A 76 -22.79 0.92 2.57
CA GLN A 76 -21.85 -0.12 3.01
C GLN A 76 -21.87 -0.24 4.54
N PHE A 77 -21.75 0.86 5.27
CA PHE A 77 -21.76 0.82 6.73
C PHE A 77 -23.08 0.29 7.29
N HIS A 78 -24.23 0.68 6.71
CA HIS A 78 -25.53 0.20 7.14
C HIS A 78 -25.65 -1.32 6.94
N SER A 79 -25.26 -1.84 5.78
CA SER A 79 -25.28 -3.28 5.50
C SER A 79 -24.42 -4.07 6.48
N LEU A 80 -23.28 -3.51 6.90
CA LEU A 80 -22.39 -4.12 7.89
C LEU A 80 -22.97 -4.06 9.31
N CYS A 81 -23.63 -2.98 9.69
CA CYS A 81 -24.33 -2.91 10.97
C CYS A 81 -25.45 -3.97 11.06
N THR A 82 -26.15 -4.24 9.95
CA THR A 82 -27.17 -5.29 9.90
C THR A 82 -26.58 -6.69 10.03
N SER A 83 -25.42 -6.97 9.41
CA SER A 83 -24.82 -8.32 9.45
C SER A 83 -24.15 -8.66 10.79
N VAL A 84 -23.59 -7.66 11.48
CA VAL A 84 -22.86 -7.84 12.75
C VAL A 84 -23.80 -7.96 13.96
N GLY A 85 -24.95 -7.31 13.93
CA GLY A 85 -25.92 -7.25 15.03
C GLY A 85 -25.68 -6.10 16.03
N GLU A 86 -26.75 -5.63 16.66
CA GLU A 86 -26.76 -4.38 17.45
C GLU A 86 -25.87 -4.43 18.71
N GLU A 87 -25.76 -5.58 19.37
CA GLU A 87 -24.99 -5.73 20.61
C GLU A 87 -23.48 -5.50 20.39
N LYS A 88 -22.92 -6.11 19.34
CA LYS A 88 -21.51 -5.93 18.96
C LYS A 88 -21.23 -4.50 18.49
N VAL A 89 -22.17 -3.90 17.74
CA VAL A 89 -22.08 -2.50 17.30
C VAL A 89 -22.01 -1.54 18.48
N GLN A 90 -22.84 -1.72 19.51
CA GLN A 90 -22.81 -0.89 20.71
C GLN A 90 -21.47 -1.04 21.44
N LYS A 91 -21.00 -2.27 21.64
CA LYS A 91 -19.71 -2.54 22.29
C LYS A 91 -18.55 -1.85 21.56
N TRP A 92 -18.40 -2.06 20.25
CA TRP A 92 -17.30 -1.49 19.48
C TRP A 92 -17.37 0.03 19.37
N SER A 93 -18.58 0.60 19.35
CA SER A 93 -18.76 2.06 19.38
C SER A 93 -18.28 2.69 20.69
N ALA A 94 -18.46 1.99 21.82
CA ALA A 94 -17.98 2.44 23.13
C ALA A 94 -16.46 2.32 23.23
N GLU A 95 -15.88 1.21 22.75
CA GLU A 95 -14.43 1.01 22.70
C GLU A 95 -13.72 2.08 21.84
N GLU A 96 -14.31 2.46 20.71
CA GLU A 96 -13.78 3.53 19.86
C GLU A 96 -13.85 4.89 20.54
N ALA A 97 -14.95 5.20 21.23
CA ALA A 97 -15.12 6.47 21.92
C ALA A 97 -14.07 6.64 23.03
N ASP A 98 -13.86 5.58 23.82
CA ASP A 98 -12.83 5.55 24.87
C ASP A 98 -11.41 5.65 24.29
N ALA A 99 -11.12 4.93 23.20
CA ALA A 99 -9.83 5.05 22.51
C ALA A 99 -9.55 6.46 21.99
N GLN A 100 -10.58 7.13 21.45
CA GLN A 100 -10.45 8.49 20.93
C GLN A 100 -10.29 9.55 22.04
N GLU A 101 -10.84 9.32 23.23
CA GLU A 101 -10.63 10.17 24.41
C GLU A 101 -9.21 10.04 24.96
N ARG A 102 -8.72 8.79 25.11
CA ARG A 102 -7.38 8.49 25.64
C ARG A 102 -6.23 8.78 24.66
N ARG A 103 -6.55 9.03 23.39
CA ARG A 103 -5.56 9.26 22.32
C ARG A 103 -4.51 10.31 22.62
N ASN A 104 -4.87 11.40 23.31
CA ASN A 104 -3.93 12.49 23.60
C ASN A 104 -2.94 12.11 24.72
N GLU A 105 -3.31 11.14 25.57
CA GLU A 105 -2.52 10.69 26.71
C GLU A 105 -1.67 9.47 26.35
N ASP A 106 -2.25 8.55 25.56
CA ASP A 106 -1.63 7.30 25.15
C ASP A 106 -1.77 7.07 23.64
N PRO A 107 -0.67 7.21 22.86
CA PRO A 107 -0.68 6.91 21.43
C PRO A 107 -1.10 5.47 21.10
N THR A 108 -0.87 4.50 22.00
CA THR A 108 -1.20 3.08 21.78
C THR A 108 -2.70 2.79 21.92
N ALA A 109 -3.49 3.73 22.46
CA ALA A 109 -4.95 3.61 22.50
C ALA A 109 -5.56 3.47 21.08
N MET A 110 -4.89 4.00 20.06
CA MET A 110 -5.33 3.92 18.66
C MET A 110 -5.04 2.56 17.99
N ASP A 111 -4.32 1.64 18.65
CA ASP A 111 -4.07 0.27 18.16
C ASP A 111 -5.36 -0.57 18.11
N ILE A 112 -6.49 -0.02 18.59
CA ILE A 112 -7.83 -0.57 18.41
C ILE A 112 -8.19 -0.80 16.92
N PHE A 113 -7.60 -0.04 16.01
CA PHE A 113 -7.79 -0.15 14.55
C PHE A 113 -6.93 -1.22 13.88
N ASP A 114 -6.08 -1.90 14.66
CA ASP A 114 -5.28 -3.02 14.24
C ASP A 114 -5.79 -4.31 14.87
N VAL A 115 -5.55 -5.42 14.17
CA VAL A 115 -5.95 -6.76 14.62
C VAL A 115 -5.02 -7.15 15.76
N LYS A 116 -5.56 -7.27 16.98
CA LYS A 116 -4.83 -7.78 18.15
C LYS A 116 -4.85 -9.31 18.11
N GLU A 117 -3.76 -9.92 17.67
CA GLU A 117 -3.57 -11.38 17.79
C GLU A 117 -2.59 -11.70 18.93
N ASP A 118 -2.87 -12.76 19.69
CA ASP A 118 -1.85 -13.57 20.38
C ASP A 118 -1.09 -14.40 19.35
N GLU A 119 -0.46 -13.71 18.39
CA GLU A 119 -0.06 -14.30 17.13
C GLU A 119 1.18 -15.18 17.26
N ALA A 120 1.21 -16.24 16.43
CA ALA A 120 2.43 -16.99 16.22
C ALA A 120 3.54 -16.05 15.74
N PRO A 121 4.78 -16.21 16.25
CA PRO A 121 5.82 -15.24 16.02
C PRO A 121 6.17 -15.10 14.52
N GLY A 122 6.17 -13.86 14.04
CA GLY A 122 6.56 -13.49 12.67
C GLY A 122 8.07 -13.58 12.44
N LYS A 123 8.50 -13.34 11.19
CA LYS A 123 9.92 -13.47 10.78
C LYS A 123 10.86 -12.61 11.61
N THR A 124 10.48 -11.37 11.92
CA THR A 124 11.31 -10.44 12.71
C THR A 124 11.46 -10.91 14.15
N VAL A 125 10.37 -11.40 14.76
CA VAL A 125 10.39 -11.93 16.13
C VAL A 125 11.24 -13.18 16.19
N MET A 126 11.07 -14.11 15.23
CA MET A 126 11.90 -15.31 15.12
C MET A 126 13.38 -14.97 14.91
N ALA A 127 13.70 -14.00 14.04
CA ALA A 127 15.07 -13.53 13.84
C ALA A 127 15.68 -12.96 15.13
N ASN A 128 14.93 -12.12 15.86
CA ASN A 128 15.40 -11.57 17.14
C ASN A 128 15.68 -12.68 18.17
N ILE A 129 14.79 -13.67 18.30
CA ILE A 129 14.97 -14.81 19.20
C ILE A 129 16.27 -15.56 18.87
N TRP A 130 16.54 -15.83 17.59
CA TRP A 130 17.76 -16.50 17.17
C TRP A 130 19.02 -15.63 17.34
N LEU A 131 18.93 -14.31 17.09
CA LEU A 131 20.02 -13.37 17.38
C LEU A 131 20.39 -13.35 18.87
N TYR A 132 19.40 -13.33 19.77
CA TYR A 132 19.66 -13.41 21.21
C TYR A 132 20.31 -14.73 21.59
N ARG A 133 19.86 -15.84 20.99
CA ARG A 133 20.45 -17.16 21.21
C ARG A 133 21.91 -17.21 20.77
N GLU A 134 22.27 -16.62 19.62
CA GLU A 134 23.67 -16.54 19.13
C GLU A 134 24.60 -15.73 20.06
N MET A 135 24.07 -14.88 20.93
CA MET A 135 24.87 -14.13 21.92
C MET A 135 25.21 -14.98 23.15
N GLU A 136 24.53 -16.11 23.38
CA GLU A 136 24.79 -16.99 24.52
C GLU A 136 26.09 -17.79 24.34
N PRO A 137 26.86 -18.02 25.41
CA PRO A 137 28.20 -18.63 25.33
C PRO A 137 28.22 -20.12 24.92
N ASN A 138 27.06 -20.80 24.86
CA ASN A 138 26.95 -22.25 24.66
C ASN A 138 26.26 -22.68 23.35
N THR A 139 26.22 -21.84 22.31
CA THR A 139 25.59 -22.22 21.03
C THR A 139 26.51 -22.97 20.07
N THR A 140 25.98 -24.02 19.47
CA THR A 140 26.60 -24.80 18.38
C THR A 140 26.57 -24.11 17.01
N THR A 141 25.95 -22.93 16.90
CA THR A 141 25.81 -22.19 15.64
C THR A 141 26.84 -21.08 15.55
N ALA A 142 27.47 -20.91 14.38
CA ALA A 142 28.42 -19.84 14.13
C ALA A 142 27.74 -18.46 14.24
N LYS A 143 28.42 -17.49 14.88
CA LYS A 143 27.93 -16.11 15.00
C LYS A 143 27.67 -15.51 13.62
N GLY A 144 26.52 -14.84 13.45
CA GLY A 144 26.14 -14.19 12.19
C GLY A 144 25.40 -15.11 11.21
N SER A 145 25.11 -16.36 11.61
CA SER A 145 24.35 -17.31 10.78
C SER A 145 22.92 -16.83 10.54
N THR A 146 22.26 -16.29 11.56
CA THR A 146 20.89 -15.76 11.47
C THR A 146 20.82 -14.55 10.54
N ALA A 147 21.80 -13.64 10.64
CA ALA A 147 21.89 -12.48 9.76
C ALA A 147 22.13 -12.88 8.30
N TRP A 148 22.98 -13.90 8.07
CA TRP A 148 23.22 -14.45 6.75
C TRP A 148 21.96 -15.08 6.16
N ILE A 149 21.27 -15.98 6.88
CA ILE A 149 20.02 -16.60 6.39
C ILE A 149 18.94 -15.55 6.13
N THR A 150 18.79 -14.56 7.02
CA THR A 150 17.83 -13.46 6.85
C THR A 150 18.10 -12.65 5.58
N ALA A 151 19.38 -12.38 5.29
CA ALA A 151 19.79 -11.74 4.04
C ALA A 151 19.44 -12.60 2.82
N GLY A 152 19.68 -13.92 2.87
CA GLY A 152 19.31 -14.83 1.79
C GLY A 152 17.80 -14.87 1.54
N ILE A 153 16.98 -14.90 2.59
CA ILE A 153 15.51 -14.82 2.46
C ILE A 153 15.10 -13.49 1.82
N ARG A 154 15.72 -12.37 2.22
CA ARG A 154 15.44 -11.05 1.62
C ARG A 154 15.77 -11.02 0.12
N ILE A 155 16.86 -11.66 -0.31
CA ILE A 155 17.20 -11.76 -1.73
C ILE A 155 16.15 -12.62 -2.46
N THR A 156 15.65 -13.72 -1.87
CA THR A 156 14.54 -14.49 -2.49
C THR A 156 13.26 -13.66 -2.65
N GLU A 157 12.95 -12.77 -1.70
CA GLU A 157 11.81 -11.85 -1.81
C GLU A 157 12.02 -10.82 -2.94
N GLN A 158 13.22 -10.27 -3.08
CA GLN A 158 13.59 -9.37 -4.19
C GLN A 158 13.55 -10.06 -5.56
N GLN A 159 13.96 -11.34 -5.64
CA GLN A 159 13.83 -12.15 -6.85
C GLN A 159 12.35 -12.30 -7.25
N ILE A 160 11.46 -12.58 -6.30
CA ILE A 160 10.01 -12.68 -6.55
C ILE A 160 9.43 -11.35 -7.06
N GLU A 161 9.85 -10.23 -6.48
CA GLU A 161 9.41 -8.89 -6.90
C GLU A 161 9.90 -8.56 -8.32
N LEU A 162 11.17 -8.80 -8.62
CA LEU A 162 11.74 -8.53 -9.94
C LEU A 162 11.11 -9.42 -11.03
N ARG A 163 10.84 -10.71 -10.74
CA ARG A 163 10.12 -11.61 -11.66
C ARG A 163 8.78 -11.01 -12.08
N LYS A 164 8.08 -10.32 -11.18
CA LYS A 164 6.79 -9.68 -11.50
C LYS A 164 6.94 -8.45 -12.34
N GLU A 165 7.93 -7.62 -12.07
CA GLU A 165 8.16 -6.41 -12.86
C GLU A 165 8.52 -6.77 -14.30
N VAL A 166 9.38 -7.77 -14.49
CA VAL A 166 9.71 -8.33 -15.80
C VAL A 166 8.45 -8.84 -16.51
N ARG A 167 7.57 -9.55 -15.80
CA ARG A 167 6.29 -10.03 -16.36
C ARG A 167 5.32 -8.89 -16.70
N LYS A 168 5.22 -7.87 -15.84
CA LYS A 168 4.36 -6.69 -16.05
C LYS A 168 4.81 -5.84 -17.24
N ALA A 169 6.11 -5.78 -17.50
CA ALA A 169 6.68 -5.12 -18.68
C ALA A 169 6.22 -5.77 -20.00
N GLY A 170 5.73 -7.02 -19.96
CA GLY A 170 5.18 -7.73 -21.11
C GLY A 170 6.23 -8.03 -22.18
N ARG A 171 5.77 -8.22 -23.41
CA ARG A 171 6.63 -8.59 -24.55
C ARG A 171 7.36 -7.40 -25.18
N TYR A 172 6.86 -6.18 -24.96
CA TYR A 172 7.38 -4.94 -25.55
C TYR A 172 7.46 -3.83 -24.48
N PRO A 173 8.43 -3.90 -23.55
CA PRO A 173 8.62 -2.89 -22.52
C PRO A 173 9.14 -1.56 -23.09
N THR A 174 8.72 -0.45 -22.48
CA THR A 174 9.24 0.90 -22.81
C THR A 174 10.73 1.01 -22.47
N ALA A 175 11.48 1.89 -23.15
CA ALA A 175 12.91 2.10 -22.89
C ALA A 175 13.24 2.45 -21.42
N ASP A 176 12.36 3.19 -20.74
CA ASP A 176 12.52 3.47 -19.31
C ASP A 176 12.26 2.24 -18.43
N GLN A 177 11.30 1.40 -18.80
CA GLN A 177 11.02 0.15 -18.09
C GLN A 177 12.18 -0.84 -18.23
N THR A 178 12.74 -0.99 -19.43
CA THR A 178 13.91 -1.85 -19.66
C THR A 178 15.11 -1.38 -18.85
N LYS A 179 15.40 -0.07 -18.86
CA LYS A 179 16.45 0.52 -18.04
C LYS A 179 16.25 0.22 -16.55
N ASN A 180 15.06 0.45 -16.01
CA ASN A 180 14.76 0.19 -14.61
C ASN A 180 14.93 -1.30 -14.24
N ILE A 181 14.47 -2.21 -15.10
CA ILE A 181 14.64 -3.66 -14.91
C ILE A 181 16.13 -4.04 -14.93
N LEU A 182 16.92 -3.50 -15.86
CA LEU A 182 18.36 -3.76 -15.94
C LEU A 182 19.11 -3.26 -14.70
N GLU A 183 18.80 -2.05 -14.21
CA GLU A 183 19.38 -1.52 -12.97
C GLU A 183 19.05 -2.40 -11.76
N LYS A 184 17.81 -2.91 -11.66
CA LYS A 184 17.42 -3.83 -10.60
C LYS A 184 18.10 -5.18 -10.72
N ARG A 185 18.24 -5.72 -11.94
CA ARG A 185 19.00 -6.96 -12.21
C ARG A 185 20.46 -6.83 -11.78
N GLN A 186 21.12 -5.73 -12.11
CA GLN A 186 22.52 -5.50 -11.72
C GLN A 186 22.67 -5.47 -10.20
N LYS A 187 21.86 -4.67 -9.50
CA LYS A 187 21.88 -4.60 -8.03
C LYS A 187 21.62 -5.95 -7.39
N LEU A 188 20.67 -6.72 -7.94
CA LEU A 188 20.36 -8.06 -7.44
C LEU A 188 21.52 -9.03 -7.67
N GLN A 189 22.20 -8.95 -8.81
CA GLN A 189 23.37 -9.77 -9.09
C GLN A 189 24.51 -9.48 -8.12
N GLU A 190 24.81 -8.20 -7.85
CA GLU A 190 25.81 -7.78 -6.86
C GLU A 190 25.49 -8.36 -5.47
N LEU A 191 24.22 -8.28 -5.05
CA LEU A 191 23.77 -8.87 -3.78
C LEU A 191 23.91 -10.40 -3.74
N ILE A 192 23.65 -11.09 -4.85
CA ILE A 192 23.80 -12.55 -4.95
C ILE A 192 25.27 -12.94 -4.88
N ASP A 193 26.15 -12.22 -5.57
CA ASP A 193 27.58 -12.50 -5.57
C ASP A 193 28.18 -12.27 -4.18
N ASP A 194 27.85 -11.15 -3.52
CA ASP A 194 28.22 -10.87 -2.13
C ASP A 194 27.68 -11.93 -1.15
N PHE A 195 26.49 -12.47 -1.43
CA PHE A 195 25.89 -13.53 -0.62
C PHE A 195 26.63 -14.85 -0.77
N LYS A 196 27.02 -15.21 -2.01
CA LYS A 196 27.80 -16.42 -2.32
C LYS A 196 29.20 -16.37 -1.74
N ASP A 197 29.85 -15.20 -1.76
CA ASP A 197 31.15 -15.02 -1.13
C ASP A 197 31.06 -15.17 0.38
N ARG A 198 30.00 -14.65 1.02
CA ARG A 198 29.76 -14.88 2.46
C ARG A 198 29.37 -16.32 2.78
N ALA A 199 28.72 -17.03 1.86
CA ALA A 199 28.35 -18.42 2.04
C ALA A 199 29.57 -19.33 2.27
N ARG A 200 30.77 -18.96 1.77
CA ARG A 200 32.03 -19.73 1.97
C ARG A 200 32.33 -19.98 3.45
N ALA A 201 31.93 -19.06 4.33
CA ALA A 201 32.18 -19.14 5.76
C ALA A 201 31.23 -20.11 6.49
N PHE A 202 30.06 -20.41 5.91
CA PHE A 202 28.99 -21.18 6.56
C PHE A 202 28.72 -22.53 5.88
N VAL A 203 28.88 -22.60 4.55
CA VAL A 203 28.66 -23.78 3.73
C VAL A 203 29.95 -24.08 2.97
N SER A 204 30.51 -25.29 3.11
CA SER A 204 31.65 -25.69 2.28
C SER A 204 31.19 -25.89 0.83
N ILE A 205 31.60 -24.99 -0.07
CA ILE A 205 31.14 -24.81 -1.47
C ILE A 205 31.72 -25.87 -2.41
N ALA A 206 31.65 -27.15 -2.06
CA ALA A 206 31.96 -28.22 -3.01
C ALA A 206 30.72 -28.72 -3.76
N SER A 207 29.52 -28.27 -3.37
CA SER A 207 28.25 -28.72 -3.94
C SER A 207 27.45 -27.52 -4.45
N GLU A 208 27.04 -27.56 -5.72
CA GLU A 208 26.05 -26.62 -6.26
C GLU A 208 24.69 -26.86 -5.58
N PRO A 209 23.82 -25.84 -5.45
CA PRO A 209 22.46 -26.05 -4.94
C PRO A 209 21.69 -27.02 -5.86
N ASP A 210 21.16 -28.10 -5.27
CA ASP A 210 20.49 -29.18 -6.00
C ASP A 210 19.07 -28.81 -6.45
N VAL A 211 18.41 -27.88 -5.74
CA VAL A 211 16.99 -27.54 -5.95
C VAL A 211 16.73 -26.05 -5.70
N ASP A 212 16.02 -25.37 -6.62
CA ASP A 212 15.47 -24.04 -6.35
C ASP A 212 14.21 -24.16 -5.46
N PRO A 213 14.22 -23.61 -4.22
CA PRO A 213 13.05 -23.61 -3.34
C PRO A 213 11.94 -22.66 -3.82
N SER A 214 12.20 -21.78 -4.79
CA SER A 214 11.27 -20.77 -5.32
C SER A 214 10.82 -21.12 -6.75
N PRO A 215 9.87 -22.07 -6.93
CA PRO A 215 9.37 -22.48 -8.24
C PRO A 215 8.93 -21.32 -9.11
N GLU A 216 8.84 -21.56 -10.42
CA GLU A 216 8.01 -20.70 -11.26
C GLU A 216 6.59 -20.67 -10.67
N PRO A 217 6.02 -19.48 -10.42
CA PRO A 217 4.67 -19.36 -9.88
C PRO A 217 3.66 -20.14 -10.74
N ASP A 218 2.69 -20.81 -10.12
CA ASP A 218 1.55 -21.37 -10.87
C ASP A 218 0.85 -20.27 -11.67
N ASP A 219 0.36 -20.62 -12.86
CA ASP A 219 -0.26 -19.69 -13.84
C ASP A 219 -1.35 -18.77 -13.24
N TRP A 220 -2.02 -19.17 -12.16
CA TRP A 220 -3.08 -18.36 -11.55
C TRP A 220 -2.58 -17.24 -10.63
N PHE A 221 -1.33 -17.30 -10.14
CA PHE A 221 -0.73 -16.16 -9.44
C PHE A 221 -0.55 -14.95 -10.39
N ASP A 222 -0.63 -15.22 -11.69
CA ASP A 222 -0.29 -14.34 -12.81
C ASP A 222 -1.52 -13.80 -13.59
N GLU A 223 -2.75 -13.93 -13.06
CA GLU A 223 -3.92 -13.21 -13.61
C GLU A 223 -3.73 -11.70 -13.45
N LEU A 224 -3.06 -11.10 -14.44
CA LEU A 224 -2.98 -9.67 -14.67
C LEU A 224 -4.41 -9.11 -14.91
N PRO A 225 -4.67 -7.83 -14.63
CA PRO A 225 -5.87 -7.18 -15.15
C PRO A 225 -5.91 -7.43 -16.66
N ASP A 226 -7.10 -7.71 -17.20
CA ASP A 226 -7.35 -7.54 -18.62
C ASP A 226 -6.99 -6.08 -18.95
N ALA A 227 -5.73 -5.85 -19.33
CA ALA A 227 -5.39 -4.70 -20.12
C ALA A 227 -6.16 -4.96 -21.41
N GLN A 228 -7.32 -4.32 -21.56
CA GLN A 228 -7.86 -4.11 -22.88
C GLN A 228 -6.69 -3.64 -23.72
N PRO A 229 -6.32 -4.35 -24.79
CA PRO A 229 -5.31 -3.84 -25.70
C PRO A 229 -5.88 -2.51 -26.16
N ASP A 230 -5.25 -1.40 -25.77
CA ASP A 230 -5.50 -0.11 -26.37
C ASP A 230 -5.21 -0.32 -27.86
N LEU A 231 -6.28 -0.42 -28.65
CA LEU A 231 -6.23 -0.76 -30.07
C LEU A 231 -5.71 0.39 -30.95
N ASP A 232 -5.11 1.42 -30.35
CA ASP A 232 -4.71 2.64 -31.03
C ASP A 232 -3.30 3.08 -30.61
N GLU A 233 -2.27 2.28 -30.94
CA GLU A 233 -0.92 2.85 -31.08
C GLU A 233 -0.13 2.13 -32.19
N GLN A 234 -0.38 2.54 -33.44
CA GLN A 234 0.50 2.25 -34.57
C GLN A 234 1.78 3.11 -34.46
N HIS A 235 2.71 2.70 -33.60
CA HIS A 235 4.07 3.25 -33.61
C HIS A 235 4.95 2.44 -34.58
N TYR A 236 5.26 3.05 -35.72
CA TYR A 236 6.38 2.65 -36.57
C TYR A 236 7.69 3.10 -35.90
N ALA A 237 8.48 2.15 -35.38
CA ALA A 237 9.89 2.36 -35.08
C ALA A 237 10.64 1.03 -35.15
N ASP A 238 11.79 1.07 -35.83
CA ASP A 238 12.67 -0.04 -36.20
C ASP A 238 12.83 -1.17 -35.17
N ASP A 239 12.78 -2.40 -35.70
CA ASP A 239 13.00 -3.66 -35.01
C ASP A 239 14.35 -3.70 -34.26
N VAL A 240 14.28 -3.55 -32.94
CA VAL A 240 15.22 -4.21 -32.02
C VAL A 240 14.39 -5.05 -31.06
N VAL A 241 14.24 -6.34 -31.39
CA VAL A 241 13.75 -7.34 -30.44
C VAL A 241 14.79 -7.44 -29.33
N PHE A 242 14.63 -6.67 -28.26
CA PHE A 242 15.45 -6.81 -27.07
C PHE A 242 14.92 -8.04 -26.31
N GLU A 243 15.40 -9.22 -26.69
CA GLU A 243 15.15 -10.44 -25.93
C GLU A 243 15.71 -10.26 -24.52
N LEU A 244 14.85 -9.92 -23.56
CA LEU A 244 15.18 -9.91 -22.13
C LEU A 244 15.55 -11.31 -21.58
N SER A 245 15.55 -12.33 -22.44
CA SER A 245 15.76 -13.76 -22.17
C SER A 245 17.22 -14.20 -22.36
N ASP A 246 18.16 -13.44 -21.82
CA ASP A 246 19.53 -13.95 -21.68
C ASP A 246 19.58 -14.96 -20.52
N GLY A 247 20.11 -16.17 -20.74
CA GLY A 247 20.08 -17.31 -19.81
C GLY A 247 20.80 -17.14 -18.46
N ARG A 248 21.18 -15.92 -18.07
CA ARG A 248 21.80 -15.55 -16.79
C ARG A 248 20.96 -14.48 -16.06
N GLN A 249 19.67 -14.75 -15.89
CA GLN A 249 18.78 -13.86 -15.18
C GLN A 249 18.99 -13.98 -13.66
N ALA A 250 19.43 -12.88 -13.02
CA ALA A 250 19.65 -12.80 -11.56
C ALA A 250 18.40 -13.20 -10.77
N GLU A 251 17.21 -12.93 -11.32
CA GLU A 251 15.92 -13.29 -10.73
C GLU A 251 15.62 -14.80 -10.72
N ARG A 252 16.29 -15.61 -11.55
CA ARG A 252 16.13 -17.07 -11.64
C ARG A 252 17.28 -17.86 -11.03
N GLN A 253 18.28 -17.16 -10.48
CA GLN A 253 19.47 -17.81 -9.95
C GLN A 253 19.16 -18.45 -8.57
N PRO A 254 19.43 -19.74 -8.37
CA PRO A 254 19.23 -20.36 -7.06
C PRO A 254 20.19 -19.78 -6.04
N ILE A 255 19.66 -19.44 -4.87
CA ILE A 255 20.43 -18.90 -3.75
C ILE A 255 20.90 -20.08 -2.89
N PRO A 256 22.18 -20.16 -2.48
CA PRO A 256 22.69 -21.26 -1.67
C PRO A 256 22.22 -21.15 -0.20
N LEU A 257 20.92 -21.37 0.03
CA LEU A 257 20.32 -21.52 1.36
C LEU A 257 20.31 -22.99 1.77
N PRO A 258 20.27 -23.32 3.08
CA PRO A 258 20.16 -24.70 3.55
C PRO A 258 19.03 -25.50 2.85
N SER A 259 17.88 -24.89 2.61
CA SER A 259 16.75 -25.48 1.88
C SER A 259 17.07 -25.89 0.43
N SER A 260 18.09 -25.29 -0.20
CA SER A 260 18.46 -25.55 -1.61
C SER A 260 19.40 -26.76 -1.77
N PHE A 261 19.97 -27.28 -0.67
CA PHE A 261 20.82 -28.48 -0.66
C PHE A 261 20.05 -29.78 -0.33
N GLY A 262 18.74 -29.67 -0.13
CA GLY A 262 17.84 -30.80 0.10
C GLY A 262 17.96 -31.49 1.47
N LYS A 263 16.99 -32.38 1.74
CA LYS A 263 16.77 -33.03 3.05
C LYS A 263 17.98 -33.79 3.59
N ALA A 264 18.79 -34.40 2.73
CA ALA A 264 19.92 -35.23 3.13
C ALA A 264 21.08 -34.38 3.68
N ALA A 265 21.37 -33.24 3.05
CA ALA A 265 22.41 -32.31 3.48
C ALA A 265 22.02 -31.56 4.77
N CYS A 266 20.73 -31.21 4.91
CA CYS A 266 20.20 -30.58 6.12
C CYS A 266 20.33 -31.46 7.37
N LYS A 267 20.13 -32.78 7.24
CA LYS A 267 20.19 -33.72 8.37
C LYS A 267 21.62 -34.04 8.84
N THR A 268 22.61 -33.84 7.98
CA THR A 268 23.99 -34.31 8.22
C THR A 268 24.94 -33.16 8.50
N ARG A 269 25.05 -32.21 7.55
CA ARG A 269 26.07 -31.16 7.57
C ARG A 269 25.53 -29.81 8.04
N LEU A 270 24.27 -29.51 7.75
CA LEU A 270 23.69 -28.17 7.94
C LEU A 270 22.63 -28.11 9.05
N GLN A 271 22.67 -29.02 10.04
CA GLN A 271 21.58 -29.17 11.02
C GLN A 271 21.28 -27.89 11.81
N GLY A 272 22.31 -27.16 12.26
CA GLY A 272 22.12 -25.88 12.98
C GLY A 272 21.54 -24.78 12.10
N LEU A 273 22.05 -24.63 10.87
CA LEU A 273 21.58 -23.63 9.91
C LEU A 273 20.17 -23.95 9.38
N ALA A 274 19.87 -25.23 9.18
CA ALA A 274 18.56 -25.70 8.74
C ALA A 274 17.48 -25.44 9.80
N ALA A 275 17.81 -25.54 11.10
CA ALA A 275 16.89 -25.19 12.19
C ALA A 275 16.57 -23.69 12.19
N ILE A 276 17.57 -22.84 12.02
CA ILE A 276 17.38 -21.38 11.92
C ILE A 276 16.54 -21.03 10.71
N GLU A 277 16.85 -21.60 9.53
CA GLU A 277 16.05 -21.35 8.33
C GLU A 277 14.61 -21.81 8.52
N LEU A 278 14.38 -22.99 9.12
CA LEU A 278 13.04 -23.52 9.34
C LEU A 278 12.17 -22.57 10.16
N ASP A 279 12.67 -22.07 11.30
CA ASP A 279 11.92 -21.16 12.15
C ASP A 279 11.68 -19.80 11.47
N LEU A 280 12.67 -19.30 10.71
CA LEU A 280 12.50 -18.08 9.91
C LEU A 280 11.47 -18.26 8.79
N ARG A 281 11.39 -19.44 8.16
CA ARG A 281 10.37 -19.77 7.15
C ARG A 281 8.99 -19.93 7.76
N VAL A 282 8.89 -20.47 8.99
CA VAL A 282 7.63 -20.50 9.75
C VAL A 282 7.15 -19.07 10.04
N GLY A 283 8.04 -18.20 10.52
CA GLY A 283 7.72 -16.78 10.72
C GLY A 283 7.30 -16.06 9.44
N GLN A 284 8.03 -16.29 8.34
CA GLN A 284 7.70 -15.75 7.01
C GLN A 284 6.33 -16.24 6.51
N ALA A 285 6.00 -17.52 6.73
CA ALA A 285 4.71 -18.09 6.35
C ALA A 285 3.55 -17.51 7.18
N ASN A 286 3.76 -17.28 8.48
CA ASN A 286 2.78 -16.62 9.34
C ASN A 286 2.51 -15.18 8.88
N ASP A 287 3.57 -14.39 8.66
CA ASP A 287 3.45 -13.01 8.17
C ASP A 287 2.70 -12.93 6.83
N ALA A 288 2.99 -13.85 5.90
CA ALA A 288 2.32 -13.93 4.61
C ALA A 288 0.84 -14.32 4.74
N LEU A 289 0.50 -15.28 5.61
CA LEU A 289 -0.90 -15.65 5.89
C LEU A 289 -1.67 -14.51 6.55
N ARG A 290 -1.06 -13.82 7.52
CA ARG A 290 -1.66 -12.66 8.17
C ARG A 290 -1.99 -11.58 7.16
N TYR A 291 -1.04 -11.24 6.30
CA TYR A 291 -1.27 -10.29 5.23
C TYR A 291 -2.43 -10.72 4.33
N LEU A 292 -2.47 -11.99 3.91
CA LEU A 292 -3.55 -12.52 3.09
C LEU A 292 -4.92 -12.42 3.79
N ARG A 293 -5.02 -12.76 5.08
CA ARG A 293 -6.27 -12.66 5.85
C ARG A 293 -6.76 -11.23 5.94
N ILE A 294 -5.89 -10.29 6.31
CA ILE A 294 -6.23 -8.87 6.41
C ILE A 294 -6.64 -8.32 5.05
N ALA A 295 -5.86 -8.62 4.01
CA ALA A 295 -6.14 -8.18 2.66
C ALA A 295 -7.49 -8.73 2.17
N ILE A 296 -7.71 -10.05 2.21
CA ILE A 296 -8.96 -10.65 1.75
C ILE A 296 -10.13 -10.14 2.58
N GLY A 297 -9.97 -10.03 3.90
CA GLY A 297 -10.97 -9.47 4.81
C GLY A 297 -11.38 -8.07 4.34
N GLN A 298 -10.42 -7.14 4.28
CA GLN A 298 -10.66 -5.77 3.80
C GLN A 298 -11.41 -5.75 2.47
N LYS A 299 -10.95 -6.51 1.47
CA LYS A 299 -11.62 -6.54 0.16
C LYS A 299 -13.06 -7.04 0.25
N SER A 300 -13.33 -8.06 1.06
CA SER A 300 -14.68 -8.56 1.23
C SER A 300 -15.60 -7.49 1.83
N PHE A 301 -15.12 -6.69 2.79
CA PHE A 301 -15.91 -5.62 3.43
C PHE A 301 -16.04 -4.34 2.60
N THR A 302 -15.00 -3.95 1.86
CA THR A 302 -14.95 -2.63 1.22
C THR A 302 -15.19 -2.68 -0.29
N LEU A 303 -15.48 -3.86 -0.84
CA LEU A 303 -15.68 -4.11 -2.28
C LEU A 303 -14.60 -3.46 -3.16
N ASP A 304 -13.39 -3.30 -2.63
CA ASP A 304 -12.33 -2.55 -3.30
C ASP A 304 -11.88 -3.29 -4.57
N ARG A 305 -12.02 -2.60 -5.71
CA ARG A 305 -11.65 -3.12 -7.04
C ARG A 305 -10.21 -2.80 -7.42
N SER A 306 -9.43 -2.19 -6.53
CA SER A 306 -8.08 -1.71 -6.80
C SER A 306 -7.17 -2.79 -7.42
N PRO A 307 -6.47 -2.48 -8.53
CA PRO A 307 -5.52 -3.40 -9.14
C PRO A 307 -4.31 -3.66 -8.23
N ASN A 308 -3.91 -2.67 -7.42
CA ASN A 308 -2.78 -2.80 -6.50
C ASN A 308 -3.06 -3.85 -5.41
N PHE A 309 -4.31 -3.95 -4.94
CA PHE A 309 -4.69 -4.96 -3.98
C PHE A 309 -4.43 -6.38 -4.49
N ARG A 310 -4.83 -6.67 -5.74
CA ARG A 310 -4.63 -8.00 -6.36
C ARG A 310 -3.15 -8.35 -6.44
N LEU A 311 -2.31 -7.37 -6.80
CA LEU A 311 -0.87 -7.53 -6.93
C LEU A 311 -0.21 -7.96 -5.61
N HIS A 312 -0.47 -7.22 -4.53
CA HIS A 312 0.13 -7.49 -3.23
C HIS A 312 -0.42 -8.78 -2.60
N LYS A 313 -1.71 -9.08 -2.81
CA LYS A 313 -2.31 -10.37 -2.41
C LYS A 313 -1.60 -11.54 -3.08
N ASN A 314 -1.40 -11.49 -4.40
CA ASN A 314 -0.70 -12.54 -5.13
C ASN A 314 0.77 -12.63 -4.70
N GLN A 315 1.39 -11.53 -4.28
CA GLN A 315 2.74 -11.52 -3.71
C GLN A 315 2.85 -12.28 -2.40
N ALA A 316 2.00 -11.96 -1.43
CA ALA A 316 2.00 -12.68 -0.16
C ALA A 316 1.72 -14.17 -0.38
N ALA A 317 0.84 -14.51 -1.32
CA ALA A 317 0.54 -15.89 -1.68
C ALA A 317 1.77 -16.62 -2.27
N GLN A 318 2.55 -15.99 -3.15
CA GLN A 318 3.79 -16.57 -3.69
C GLN A 318 4.86 -16.76 -2.60
N VAL A 319 5.04 -15.76 -1.74
CA VAL A 319 5.97 -15.84 -0.60
C VAL A 319 5.60 -17.02 0.30
N TYR A 320 4.32 -17.16 0.65
CA TYR A 320 3.82 -18.29 1.43
C TYR A 320 4.15 -19.65 0.77
N THR A 321 3.87 -19.79 -0.53
CA THR A 321 4.17 -21.04 -1.24
C THR A 321 5.66 -21.37 -1.29
N SER A 322 6.51 -20.37 -1.48
CA SER A 322 7.97 -20.51 -1.46
C SER A 322 8.46 -20.92 -0.06
N SER A 323 7.97 -20.26 1.00
CA SER A 323 8.31 -20.61 2.39
C SER A 323 7.88 -22.03 2.73
N ARG A 324 6.69 -22.44 2.31
CA ARG A 324 6.18 -23.81 2.52
C ARG A 324 7.02 -24.86 1.83
N ARG A 325 7.41 -24.63 0.57
CA ARG A 325 8.29 -25.55 -0.15
C ARG A 325 9.68 -25.61 0.49
N ALA A 326 10.22 -24.49 0.95
CA ALA A 326 11.47 -24.48 1.71
C ALA A 326 11.35 -25.31 3.00
N MET A 327 10.24 -25.22 3.75
CA MET A 327 9.98 -26.07 4.92
C MET A 327 9.94 -27.56 4.57
N GLU A 328 9.32 -27.92 3.44
CA GLU A 328 9.32 -29.29 2.93
C GLU A 328 10.74 -29.77 2.60
N LEU A 329 11.57 -28.96 1.93
CA LEU A 329 12.94 -29.30 1.56
C LEU A 329 13.90 -29.39 2.76
N LEU A 330 13.68 -28.61 3.82
CA LEU A 330 14.42 -28.69 5.08
C LEU A 330 14.05 -29.95 5.90
N GLY A 331 12.97 -30.63 5.53
CA GLY A 331 12.50 -31.83 6.24
C GLY A 331 11.75 -31.52 7.52
N ALA A 332 10.93 -30.46 7.51
CA ALA A 332 10.11 -30.05 8.65
C ALA A 332 9.25 -31.20 9.21
N PRO A 333 9.01 -31.24 10.54
CA PRO A 333 8.17 -32.23 11.17
C PRO A 333 6.75 -32.19 10.61
N LYS A 334 6.08 -33.36 10.60
CA LYS A 334 4.72 -33.51 10.06
C LYS A 334 3.72 -32.58 10.74
N GLU A 335 3.94 -32.24 12.01
CA GLU A 335 3.13 -31.28 12.76
C GLU A 335 3.11 -29.90 12.11
N ILE A 336 4.28 -29.36 11.74
CA ILE A 336 4.39 -28.05 11.08
C ILE A 336 3.78 -28.10 9.67
N LEU A 337 4.02 -29.18 8.92
CA LEU A 337 3.44 -29.36 7.58
C LEU A 337 1.92 -29.57 7.60
N SER A 338 1.36 -30.09 8.70
CA SER A 338 -0.10 -30.21 8.87
C SER A 338 -0.77 -28.85 9.11
N LYS A 339 -0.07 -27.93 9.78
CA LYS A 339 -0.51 -26.55 10.03
C LYS A 339 -0.46 -25.72 8.75
N PHE A 340 0.61 -25.85 7.95
CA PHE A 340 0.79 -25.11 6.70
C PHE A 340 0.37 -25.95 5.49
N LYS A 341 -0.87 -25.78 5.01
CA LYS A 341 -1.45 -26.53 3.88
C LYS A 341 -1.12 -25.90 2.53
N VAL A 342 -1.31 -26.67 1.44
CA VAL A 342 -1.13 -26.16 0.07
C VAL A 342 -2.13 -25.02 -0.18
N LEU A 343 -1.64 -23.90 -0.67
CA LEU A 343 -2.47 -22.76 -1.03
C LEU A 343 -3.00 -22.96 -2.46
N LEU A 344 -4.32 -22.87 -2.63
CA LEU A 344 -5.01 -23.00 -3.91
C LEU A 344 -5.69 -21.67 -4.24
N LYS A 345 -5.94 -21.39 -5.53
CA LYS A 345 -6.66 -20.18 -5.96
C LYS A 345 -8.01 -20.00 -5.26
N THR A 346 -8.74 -21.09 -5.05
CA THR A 346 -10.04 -21.11 -4.38
C THR A 346 -9.96 -20.65 -2.92
N HIS A 347 -8.82 -20.85 -2.26
CA HIS A 347 -8.63 -20.44 -0.87
C HIS A 347 -8.50 -18.92 -0.73
N ILE A 348 -8.03 -18.21 -1.76
CA ILE A 348 -7.77 -16.76 -1.75
C ILE A 348 -8.85 -15.95 -2.50
N ALA A 349 -9.92 -16.63 -2.92
CA ALA A 349 -11.09 -15.94 -3.45
C ALA A 349 -11.78 -15.17 -2.32
N SER A 350 -12.22 -13.95 -2.60
CA SER A 350 -13.04 -13.18 -1.66
C SER A 350 -14.33 -13.95 -1.41
N SER A 351 -14.47 -14.52 -0.21
CA SER A 351 -15.68 -15.23 0.19
C SER A 351 -16.67 -14.23 0.76
N THR A 352 -17.85 -14.16 0.16
CA THR A 352 -19.03 -13.44 0.68
C THR A 352 -19.44 -13.95 2.06
N ALA A 353 -19.07 -15.19 2.41
CA ALA A 353 -19.34 -15.78 3.72
C ALA A 353 -18.52 -15.14 4.86
N VAL A 354 -17.49 -14.35 4.54
CA VAL A 354 -16.72 -13.53 5.50
C VAL A 354 -17.44 -12.22 5.82
N VAL A 355 -18.45 -11.82 5.04
CA VAL A 355 -19.16 -10.53 5.20
C VAL A 355 -20.54 -10.73 5.81
N ASP A 356 -21.21 -11.81 5.40
CA ASP A 356 -22.52 -12.21 5.92
C ASP A 356 -22.55 -13.73 6.11
N PRO A 357 -22.20 -14.21 7.32
CA PRO A 357 -22.29 -15.64 7.66
C PRO A 357 -23.71 -16.22 7.50
N ASN A 358 -24.73 -15.35 7.50
CA ASN A 358 -26.13 -15.70 7.43
C ASN A 358 -26.75 -15.52 6.02
N ALA A 359 -25.93 -15.19 5.01
CA ALA A 359 -26.39 -15.01 3.64
C ALA A 359 -27.06 -16.29 3.10
N ARG A 360 -28.24 -16.11 2.47
CA ARG A 360 -29.08 -17.20 1.99
C ARG A 360 -28.37 -18.00 0.87
N GLY A 361 -27.99 -19.24 1.16
CA GLY A 361 -27.28 -20.13 0.23
C GLY A 361 -25.79 -20.33 0.52
N GLU A 362 -25.24 -19.62 1.52
CA GLU A 362 -23.83 -19.74 1.93
C GLU A 362 -23.61 -20.63 3.16
N ARG A 363 -24.70 -21.04 3.82
CA ARG A 363 -24.74 -21.86 5.04
C ARG A 363 -23.93 -23.17 4.98
N ASN A 364 -23.62 -23.66 3.77
CA ASN A 364 -22.86 -24.90 3.53
C ASN A 364 -21.46 -24.68 2.92
N LYS A 365 -21.06 -23.44 2.60
CA LYS A 365 -19.71 -23.14 2.12
C LYS A 365 -18.85 -22.76 3.31
N GLY A 366 -18.20 -23.76 3.93
CA GLY A 366 -17.27 -23.51 5.03
C GLY A 366 -16.15 -22.54 4.62
N LEU A 367 -15.72 -21.70 5.57
CA LEU A 367 -14.56 -20.83 5.41
C LEU A 367 -13.32 -21.67 5.05
N SER A 368 -12.52 -21.16 4.12
CA SER A 368 -11.25 -21.77 3.71
C SER A 368 -10.32 -21.98 4.91
N TRP A 369 -9.43 -22.99 4.85
CA TRP A 369 -8.55 -23.35 5.97
C TRP A 369 -7.62 -22.21 6.44
N ILE A 370 -7.33 -21.24 5.57
CA ILE A 370 -6.59 -20.03 5.95
C ILE A 370 -7.32 -19.21 7.02
N TRP A 371 -8.64 -19.38 7.16
CA TRP A 371 -9.47 -18.70 8.15
C TRP A 371 -9.51 -19.40 9.53
N HIS A 372 -8.96 -20.60 9.64
CA HIS A 372 -8.91 -21.33 10.91
C HIS A 372 -7.54 -21.11 11.55
N THR A 373 -7.52 -20.55 12.77
CA THR A 373 -6.28 -20.40 13.55
C THR A 373 -5.98 -21.73 14.25
N GLN A 374 -4.81 -21.84 14.90
CA GLN A 374 -4.17 -23.09 15.34
C GLN A 374 -4.96 -24.00 16.31
N HIS A 375 -6.20 -23.68 16.66
CA HIS A 375 -7.08 -24.45 17.55
C HIS A 375 -8.40 -24.78 16.83
N ASP A 376 -9.05 -25.84 17.29
CA ASP A 376 -10.02 -26.68 16.60
C ASP A 376 -11.00 -26.02 15.60
N PRO A 377 -11.34 -26.72 14.50
CA PRO A 377 -12.26 -26.25 13.46
C PRO A 377 -13.74 -26.13 13.89
N GLU A 378 -14.07 -26.38 15.17
CA GLU A 378 -15.44 -26.39 15.71
C GLU A 378 -15.80 -25.13 16.53
N GLU A 379 -14.85 -24.28 16.91
CA GLU A 379 -15.13 -22.98 17.55
C GLU A 379 -15.02 -21.83 16.55
N ASP A 380 -15.97 -20.89 16.60
CA ASP A 380 -15.87 -19.63 15.85
C ASP A 380 -14.56 -18.93 16.25
N PRO A 381 -13.62 -18.72 15.30
CA PRO A 381 -12.29 -18.30 15.69
C PRO A 381 -12.32 -16.88 16.29
N ALA A 382 -11.86 -16.70 17.52
CA ALA A 382 -11.82 -15.40 18.21
C ALA A 382 -11.19 -14.26 17.37
N TRP A 383 -10.27 -14.61 16.47
CA TRP A 383 -9.64 -13.67 15.55
C TRP A 383 -10.57 -13.18 14.43
N LEU A 384 -11.57 -13.97 14.03
CA LEU A 384 -12.54 -13.56 13.02
C LEU A 384 -13.42 -12.44 13.57
N ASP A 385 -13.83 -12.54 14.83
CA ASP A 385 -14.52 -11.47 15.57
C ASP A 385 -13.67 -10.21 15.69
N GLU A 386 -12.37 -10.34 15.93
CA GLU A 386 -11.42 -9.22 15.93
C GLU A 386 -11.28 -8.58 14.53
N LEU A 387 -11.26 -9.39 13.48
CA LEU A 387 -11.26 -8.91 12.10
C LEU A 387 -12.55 -8.16 11.75
N TYR A 388 -13.72 -8.69 12.16
CA TYR A 388 -15.00 -7.99 12.01
C TYR A 388 -14.99 -6.65 12.74
N ARG A 389 -14.51 -6.62 13.99
CA ARG A 389 -14.37 -5.41 14.80
C ARG A 389 -13.52 -4.36 14.09
N VAL A 390 -12.32 -4.73 13.64
CA VAL A 390 -11.40 -3.82 12.96
C VAL A 390 -11.98 -3.31 11.63
N ASN A 391 -12.61 -4.17 10.85
CA ASN A 391 -13.21 -3.75 9.58
C ASN A 391 -14.44 -2.86 9.79
N TRP A 392 -15.25 -3.14 10.81
CA TRP A 392 -16.36 -2.28 11.20
C TRP A 392 -15.85 -0.89 11.63
N LEU A 393 -14.82 -0.82 12.48
CA LEU A 393 -14.21 0.44 12.90
C LEU A 393 -13.66 1.25 11.71
N ARG A 394 -12.99 0.57 10.77
CA ARG A 394 -12.47 1.21 9.54
C ARG A 394 -13.59 1.70 8.62
N ALA A 395 -14.67 0.93 8.47
CA ALA A 395 -15.84 1.31 7.69
C ALA A 395 -16.56 2.52 8.32
N LYS A 396 -16.76 2.51 9.64
CA LYS A 396 -17.29 3.65 10.39
C LYS A 396 -16.44 4.91 10.20
N SER A 397 -15.14 4.79 10.42
CA SER A 397 -14.17 5.89 10.21
C SER A 397 -14.13 6.38 8.76
N ARG A 398 -14.45 5.54 7.77
CA ARG A 398 -14.55 5.97 6.36
C ARG A 398 -15.82 6.77 6.13
N ARG A 399 -16.97 6.26 6.59
CA ARG A 399 -18.25 6.97 6.55
C ARG A 399 -18.15 8.33 7.23
N ASP A 400 -17.61 8.37 8.45
CA ASP A 400 -17.48 9.60 9.23
C ASP A 400 -16.57 10.62 8.53
N ARG A 401 -15.48 10.18 7.90
CA ARG A 401 -14.62 11.05 7.06
C ARG A 401 -15.35 11.63 5.86
N TRP A 402 -16.13 10.82 5.14
CA TRP A 402 -16.87 11.31 3.98
C TRP A 402 -18.00 12.26 4.37
N ALA A 403 -18.68 11.98 5.48
CA ALA A 403 -19.66 12.90 6.05
C ALA A 403 -19.02 14.24 6.46
N GLU A 404 -17.85 14.21 7.10
CA GLU A 404 -17.08 15.41 7.41
C GLU A 404 -16.63 16.14 6.13
N GLU A 405 -16.09 15.44 5.14
CA GLU A 405 -15.64 16.00 3.86
C GLU A 405 -16.79 16.72 3.12
N LEU A 406 -17.99 16.16 3.14
CA LEU A 406 -19.17 16.79 2.56
C LEU A 406 -19.48 18.13 3.24
N THR A 407 -19.40 18.19 4.57
CA THR A 407 -19.59 19.46 5.31
C THR A 407 -18.46 20.45 5.07
N LEU A 408 -17.21 19.96 4.99
CA LEU A 408 -16.03 20.78 4.76
C LEU A 408 -16.03 21.38 3.36
N THR A 409 -16.28 20.60 2.31
CA THR A 409 -16.32 21.08 0.93
C THR A 409 -17.41 22.15 0.72
N ALA A 410 -18.58 21.99 1.36
CA ALA A 410 -19.61 23.02 1.37
C ALA A 410 -19.14 24.31 2.08
N ALA A 411 -18.50 24.18 3.25
CA ALA A 411 -17.94 25.32 3.97
C ALA A 411 -16.80 26.01 3.20
N GLU A 412 -15.91 25.24 2.56
CA GLU A 412 -14.82 25.73 1.71
C GLU A 412 -15.33 26.55 0.53
N MET A 413 -16.43 26.12 -0.09
CA MET A 413 -17.08 26.87 -1.16
C MET A 413 -17.59 28.23 -0.64
N LEU A 414 -18.22 28.26 0.53
CA LEU A 414 -18.68 29.50 1.17
C LEU A 414 -17.52 30.41 1.56
N TRP A 415 -16.44 29.87 2.14
CA TRP A 415 -15.23 30.64 2.48
C TRP A 415 -14.58 31.23 1.22
N THR A 416 -14.56 30.47 0.12
CA THR A 416 -14.08 30.95 -1.19
C THR A 416 -14.91 32.14 -1.65
N ARG A 417 -16.24 32.08 -1.54
CA ARG A 417 -17.13 33.22 -1.84
C ARG A 417 -16.78 34.45 -1.02
N ILE A 418 -16.69 34.28 0.31
CA ILE A 418 -16.40 35.36 1.26
C ILE A 418 -15.03 35.99 0.94
N PHE A 419 -14.03 35.17 0.64
CA PHE A 419 -12.70 35.66 0.27
C PHE A 419 -12.71 36.46 -1.04
N HIS A 420 -13.40 35.99 -2.08
CA HIS A 420 -13.54 36.73 -3.34
C HIS A 420 -14.25 38.06 -3.14
N GLN A 421 -15.32 38.10 -2.34
CA GLN A 421 -16.03 39.34 -2.00
C GLN A 421 -15.15 40.30 -1.18
N HIS A 422 -14.39 39.78 -0.22
CA HIS A 422 -13.42 40.57 0.54
C HIS A 422 -12.37 41.20 -0.39
N ARG A 423 -11.79 40.41 -1.30
CA ARG A 423 -10.81 40.90 -2.29
C ARG A 423 -11.41 41.96 -3.22
N ARG A 424 -12.63 41.75 -3.72
CA ARG A 424 -13.36 42.75 -4.50
C ARG A 424 -13.48 44.07 -3.74
N ASN A 425 -13.94 44.02 -2.50
CA ASN A 425 -14.16 45.22 -1.67
C ASN A 425 -12.83 45.94 -1.37
N LEU A 426 -11.74 45.21 -1.16
CA LEU A 426 -10.41 45.78 -0.99
C LEU A 426 -9.96 46.55 -2.24
N TRP A 427 -10.16 46.01 -3.44
CA TRP A 427 -9.83 46.70 -4.70
C TRP A 427 -10.72 47.92 -4.96
N LEU A 428 -12.00 47.86 -4.59
CA LEU A 428 -12.89 49.02 -4.66
C LEU A 428 -12.42 50.16 -3.73
N LYS A 429 -11.98 49.86 -2.50
CA LYS A 429 -11.40 50.86 -1.59
C LYS A 429 -10.17 51.54 -2.22
N ARG A 430 -9.26 50.75 -2.79
CA ARG A 430 -8.08 51.27 -3.51
C ARG A 430 -8.45 52.13 -4.73
N ALA A 431 -9.54 51.80 -5.42
CA ALA A 431 -10.04 52.58 -6.55
C ALA A 431 -10.59 53.96 -6.13
N VAL A 432 -11.15 54.05 -4.92
CA VAL A 432 -11.60 55.32 -4.33
C VAL A 432 -10.39 56.15 -3.88
N GLU A 433 -9.43 55.54 -3.19
CA GLU A 433 -8.21 56.22 -2.72
C GLU A 433 -7.34 56.76 -3.86
N SER A 434 -7.27 56.06 -5.00
CA SER A 434 -6.48 56.46 -6.16
C SER A 434 -7.16 57.51 -7.05
N ARG A 435 -8.43 57.86 -6.78
CA ARG A 435 -9.21 58.84 -7.55
C ARG A 435 -8.55 60.21 -7.62
N THR A 436 -7.86 60.62 -6.57
CA THR A 436 -7.19 61.93 -6.48
C THR A 436 -5.78 61.94 -7.04
N ASN A 437 -5.09 60.78 -7.06
CA ASN A 437 -3.67 60.72 -7.39
C ASN A 437 -3.39 60.33 -8.85
N ASN A 438 -4.10 59.34 -9.42
CA ASN A 438 -3.82 58.87 -10.78
C ASN A 438 -5.00 58.10 -11.40
N PRO A 439 -5.63 58.62 -12.48
CA PRO A 439 -6.78 57.97 -13.12
C PRO A 439 -6.47 56.58 -13.71
N LYS A 440 -5.21 56.31 -14.11
CA LYS A 440 -4.82 54.99 -14.63
C LYS A 440 -4.83 53.92 -13.53
N LEU A 441 -4.40 54.26 -12.32
CA LEU A 441 -4.42 53.35 -11.18
C LEU A 441 -5.86 53.05 -10.74
N GLN A 442 -6.73 54.05 -10.78
CA GLN A 442 -8.15 53.86 -10.53
C GLN A 442 -8.78 52.88 -11.53
N TYR A 443 -8.52 53.05 -12.84
CA TYR A 443 -9.03 52.14 -13.86
C TYR A 443 -8.55 50.70 -13.61
N TYR A 444 -7.26 50.51 -13.28
CA TYR A 444 -6.71 49.20 -12.97
C TYR A 444 -7.37 48.57 -11.73
N ALA A 445 -7.55 49.35 -10.66
CA ALA A 445 -8.21 48.88 -9.44
C ALA A 445 -9.67 48.48 -9.69
N CYS A 446 -10.42 49.25 -10.49
CA CYS A 446 -11.77 48.89 -10.92
C CYS A 446 -11.79 47.60 -11.76
N LYS A 447 -10.83 47.44 -12.68
CA LYS A 447 -10.68 46.21 -13.47
C LYS A 447 -10.45 45.00 -12.56
N GLN A 448 -9.57 45.11 -11.57
CA GLN A 448 -9.32 44.05 -10.59
C GLN A 448 -10.55 43.77 -9.72
N ALA A 449 -11.28 44.79 -9.28
CA ALA A 449 -12.54 44.57 -8.57
C ALA A 449 -13.53 43.75 -9.41
N LYS A 450 -13.65 44.05 -10.71
CA LYS A 450 -14.52 43.31 -11.63
C LYS A 450 -14.07 41.86 -11.85
N THR A 451 -12.76 41.56 -11.87
CA THR A 451 -12.29 40.17 -11.98
C THR A 451 -12.66 39.36 -10.74
N TRP A 452 -12.50 39.91 -9.53
CA TRP A 452 -12.93 39.25 -8.29
C TRP A 452 -14.45 39.08 -8.21
N ASP A 453 -15.21 40.02 -8.74
CA ASP A 453 -16.67 39.92 -8.82
C ASP A 453 -17.11 38.78 -9.76
N LEU A 454 -16.44 38.62 -10.90
CA LEU A 454 -16.65 37.48 -11.80
C LEU A 454 -16.33 36.16 -11.09
N LEU A 455 -15.22 36.08 -10.37
CA LEU A 455 -14.86 34.88 -9.60
C LEU A 455 -15.87 34.59 -8.48
N ALA A 456 -16.45 35.61 -7.84
CA ALA A 456 -17.53 35.41 -6.88
C ALA A 456 -18.80 34.86 -7.55
N SER A 457 -19.19 35.40 -8.72
CA SER A 457 -20.35 34.90 -9.47
C SER A 457 -20.20 33.43 -9.92
N GLN A 458 -18.96 32.98 -10.21
CA GLN A 458 -18.70 31.57 -10.48
C GLN A 458 -18.98 30.68 -9.27
N VAL A 459 -18.69 31.16 -8.06
CA VAL A 459 -19.02 30.45 -6.83
C VAL A 459 -20.53 30.38 -6.63
N ASP A 460 -21.26 31.46 -6.88
CA ASP A 460 -22.73 31.48 -6.74
C ASP A 460 -23.39 30.50 -7.74
N ASN A 461 -22.86 30.42 -8.96
CA ASN A 461 -23.28 29.42 -9.95
C ASN A 461 -22.94 27.98 -9.53
N ALA A 462 -21.83 27.76 -8.82
CA ALA A 462 -21.48 26.45 -8.29
C ALA A 462 -22.37 26.08 -7.09
N LEU A 463 -22.63 27.01 -6.17
CA LEU A 463 -23.50 26.81 -5.01
C LEU A 463 -24.93 26.47 -5.42
N SER A 464 -25.49 27.19 -6.41
CA SER A 464 -26.83 26.85 -6.94
C SER A 464 -26.90 25.44 -7.52
N ARG A 465 -25.82 24.94 -8.12
CA ARG A 465 -25.70 23.55 -8.58
C ARG A 465 -25.49 22.52 -7.47
N MET A 466 -25.03 22.96 -6.29
CA MET A 466 -24.89 22.09 -5.13
C MET A 466 -26.20 21.95 -4.35
N GLU A 467 -27.08 22.95 -4.45
CA GLU A 467 -28.41 22.98 -3.81
C GLU A 467 -29.52 22.33 -4.67
N SER A 468 -29.26 22.10 -5.97
CA SER A 468 -30.17 21.42 -6.90
C SER A 468 -29.86 19.94 -7.04
#